data_AF-A0A354B4V5-F1
#
_entry.id   AF-A0A354B4V5-F1
#
_cell.length_a   1.000
_cell.length_b   1.000
_cell.length_c   1.000
_cell.angle_alpha   90.00
_cell.angle_beta   90.00
_cell.angle_gamma   90.00
#
_symmetry.space_group_name_H-M   'P 1'
#
loop_
_entity.id
_entity.type
_entity.pdbx_description
1 polymer ?
#
loop_
_entity_poly.entity_id
_entity_poly.type
_entity_poly.pdbx_seq_one_letter_code
_entity_poly.pdbx_strand_id
1 'polypeptide(L)'
;MNYQIIQPFPELNAFEFPELRALSSVWQERKMALEEDGAYKEFIKKLQREWAIETGIIERLYSWDRGVTEVLIEQGIESSIIAHRVGVTQRDADHIKSLINDHLGIVEGLFGYIKGEEPLTEHFIRGLQAQFTAHQEYTEAVTVTGEVILVTLKKGEYKSLPNNPRRPDGEVHIYCPPERTKEEMEALIRMYREADATHSPEVKSAWLHHRFTQIHPFQDGNGRVARALASLVFLREGLFPLVLRESDRVQYISALEAADAGDLGPTITLFARRQRDAILKALGLEQQVQQSKYSDQIVESALKLLRSRYSQEQQKASVVYQFADALLDRVNLDFDKLASSLNPQLRNLTPPGKNSYQVRLNSANEASNKSHYFQRQIIDIARQHDYIANLERYRSWIRITFATEQDFDYVISIHGYGPGDSGILAISAFTYIKAPREEGGTEPVALRPAATELFQFNYAESLETIQKRFGEWLDASMAIALAEWKRTL
;
A
#
# COMPACT_ATOMS: atom_id res chain seq x y z
N MET A 1 -48.62 13.69 -31.67
CA MET A 1 -48.90 12.25 -31.50
C MET A 1 -49.60 12.03 -30.16
N ASN A 2 -50.45 11.02 -30.04
CA ASN A 2 -51.06 10.64 -28.77
C ASN A 2 -50.17 9.63 -28.03
N TYR A 3 -50.19 9.67 -26.70
CA TYR A 3 -49.52 8.67 -25.88
C TYR A 3 -50.01 7.26 -26.22
N GLN A 4 -49.08 6.31 -26.37
CA GLN A 4 -49.38 4.89 -26.53
C GLN A 4 -49.17 4.16 -25.20
N ILE A 5 -50.14 3.33 -24.83
CA ILE A 5 -50.06 2.49 -23.62
C ILE A 5 -48.86 1.55 -23.68
N ILE A 6 -48.30 1.23 -22.52
CA ILE A 6 -47.15 0.32 -22.45
C ILE A 6 -47.51 -1.03 -23.07
N GLN A 7 -46.60 -1.54 -23.91
CA GLN A 7 -46.77 -2.84 -24.56
C GLN A 7 -46.15 -3.96 -23.70
N PRO A 8 -46.66 -5.20 -23.77
CA PRO A 8 -46.11 -6.34 -23.06
C PRO A 8 -44.67 -6.68 -23.52
N PHE A 9 -44.12 -7.76 -22.98
CA PHE A 9 -42.80 -8.25 -23.38
C PHE A 9 -42.77 -8.61 -24.87
N PRO A 10 -41.64 -8.37 -25.57
CA PRO A 10 -41.45 -8.85 -26.94
C PRO A 10 -41.36 -10.38 -26.98
N GLU A 11 -41.56 -10.99 -28.15
CA GLU A 11 -41.42 -12.45 -28.30
C GLU A 11 -39.99 -12.92 -27.98
N LEU A 12 -39.90 -14.06 -27.27
CA LEU A 12 -38.70 -14.58 -26.59
C LEU A 12 -37.47 -14.81 -27.50
N ASN A 13 -37.65 -15.11 -28.78
CA ASN A 13 -36.59 -15.68 -29.61
C ASN A 13 -35.67 -14.65 -30.31
N ALA A 14 -35.95 -13.35 -30.19
CA ALA A 14 -35.24 -12.34 -30.98
C ALA A 14 -33.99 -11.74 -30.29
N PHE A 15 -33.80 -11.94 -28.98
CA PHE A 15 -32.84 -11.14 -28.21
C PHE A 15 -32.08 -11.89 -27.11
N GLU A 16 -31.99 -13.23 -27.14
CA GLU A 16 -31.15 -13.96 -26.19
C GLU A 16 -29.65 -13.73 -26.47
N PHE A 17 -28.85 -13.55 -25.41
CA PHE A 17 -27.39 -13.46 -25.48
C PHE A 17 -26.73 -14.72 -24.87
N PRO A 18 -26.45 -15.78 -25.66
CA PRO A 18 -25.89 -17.03 -25.14
C PRO A 18 -24.55 -16.83 -24.40
N GLU A 19 -23.73 -15.87 -24.87
CA GLU A 19 -22.47 -15.49 -24.23
C GLU A 19 -22.71 -14.99 -22.80
N LEU A 20 -23.69 -14.10 -22.60
CA LEU A 20 -23.99 -13.56 -21.27
C LEU A 20 -24.52 -14.65 -20.34
N ARG A 21 -25.35 -15.57 -20.85
CA ARG A 21 -25.82 -16.74 -20.08
C ARG A 21 -24.64 -17.61 -19.63
N ALA A 22 -23.71 -17.94 -20.53
CA ALA A 22 -22.53 -18.73 -20.21
C ALA A 22 -21.61 -18.04 -19.18
N LEU A 23 -21.34 -16.74 -19.36
CA LEU A 23 -20.53 -15.96 -18.42
C LEU A 23 -21.21 -15.82 -17.06
N SER A 24 -22.53 -15.68 -17.03
CA SER A 24 -23.32 -15.64 -15.79
C SER A 24 -23.21 -16.96 -15.03
N SER A 25 -23.26 -18.11 -15.70
CA SER A 25 -23.06 -19.41 -15.05
C SER A 25 -21.66 -19.54 -14.44
N VAL A 26 -20.62 -19.19 -15.19
CA VAL A 26 -19.23 -19.18 -14.68
C VAL A 26 -19.07 -18.22 -13.50
N TRP A 27 -19.72 -17.05 -13.57
CA TRP A 27 -19.73 -16.08 -12.49
C TRP A 27 -20.37 -16.66 -11.22
N GLN A 28 -21.57 -17.24 -11.31
CA GLN A 28 -22.27 -17.78 -10.14
C GLN A 28 -21.48 -18.91 -9.46
N GLU A 29 -20.86 -19.80 -10.23
CA GLU A 29 -20.00 -20.87 -9.68
C GLU A 29 -18.84 -20.29 -8.85
N ARG A 30 -18.22 -19.21 -9.34
CA ARG A 30 -17.04 -18.60 -8.70
C ARG A 30 -17.37 -17.60 -7.60
N LYS A 31 -18.51 -16.93 -7.69
CA LYS A 31 -18.96 -15.92 -6.72
C LYS A 31 -18.91 -16.45 -5.29
N MET A 32 -19.34 -17.69 -5.07
CA MET A 32 -19.31 -18.34 -3.74
C MET A 32 -17.90 -18.39 -3.13
N ALA A 33 -16.85 -18.54 -3.95
CA ALA A 33 -15.46 -18.57 -3.48
C ALA A 33 -14.89 -17.17 -3.21
N LEU A 34 -15.47 -16.12 -3.80
CA LEU A 34 -15.00 -14.74 -3.74
C LEU A 34 -15.78 -13.88 -2.74
N GLU A 35 -16.99 -14.26 -2.32
CA GLU A 35 -17.86 -13.45 -1.46
C GLU A 35 -17.23 -13.05 -0.10
N GLU A 36 -16.34 -13.90 0.43
CA GLU A 36 -15.60 -13.60 1.66
C GLU A 36 -14.26 -12.88 1.42
N ASP A 37 -13.80 -12.78 0.17
CA ASP A 37 -12.54 -12.14 -0.20
C ASP A 37 -12.64 -10.60 -0.06
N GLY A 38 -11.61 -9.99 0.52
CA GLY A 38 -11.50 -8.53 0.64
C GLY A 38 -11.49 -7.83 -0.72
N ALA A 39 -10.89 -8.44 -1.75
CA ALA A 39 -10.81 -7.87 -3.09
C ALA A 39 -12.20 -7.78 -3.76
N TYR A 40 -13.05 -8.79 -3.55
CA TYR A 40 -14.42 -8.78 -4.07
C TYR A 40 -15.27 -7.71 -3.37
N LYS A 41 -15.15 -7.59 -2.05
CA LYS A 41 -15.85 -6.53 -1.29
C LYS A 41 -15.45 -5.14 -1.77
N GLU A 42 -14.17 -4.90 -2.01
CA GLU A 42 -13.69 -3.63 -2.56
C GLU A 42 -14.16 -3.40 -4.00
N PHE A 43 -14.20 -4.43 -4.84
CA PHE A 43 -14.77 -4.33 -6.19
C PHE A 43 -16.24 -3.92 -6.17
N ILE A 44 -17.06 -4.54 -5.33
CA ILE A 44 -18.48 -4.19 -5.20
C ILE A 44 -18.65 -2.74 -4.72
N LYS A 45 -17.86 -2.29 -3.73
CA LYS A 45 -17.89 -0.89 -3.27
C LYS A 45 -17.54 0.08 -4.39
N LYS A 46 -16.49 -0.20 -5.17
CA LYS A 46 -16.10 0.64 -6.32
C LYS A 46 -17.20 0.68 -7.38
N LEU A 47 -17.82 -0.45 -7.67
CA LEU A 47 -18.91 -0.55 -8.63
C LEU A 47 -20.16 0.23 -8.17
N GLN A 48 -20.49 0.19 -6.87
CA GLN A 48 -21.56 0.99 -6.28
C GLN A 48 -21.28 2.49 -6.38
N ARG A 49 -20.05 2.93 -6.10
CA ARG A 49 -19.63 4.32 -6.28
C ARG A 49 -19.71 4.75 -7.75
N GLU A 50 -19.21 3.91 -8.67
CA GLU A 50 -19.28 4.17 -10.11
C GLU A 50 -20.73 4.34 -10.55
N TRP A 51 -21.62 3.43 -10.14
CA TRP A 51 -23.05 3.54 -10.41
C TRP A 51 -23.65 4.85 -9.90
N ALA A 52 -23.35 5.21 -8.65
CA ALA A 52 -23.89 6.40 -7.98
C ALA A 52 -23.41 7.71 -8.63
N ILE A 53 -22.16 7.76 -9.08
CA ILE A 53 -21.58 8.93 -9.75
C ILE A 53 -22.16 9.04 -11.17
N GLU A 54 -22.07 7.98 -11.97
CA GLU A 54 -22.43 8.00 -13.39
C GLU A 54 -23.92 8.28 -13.62
N THR A 55 -24.79 7.76 -12.75
CA THR A 55 -26.23 8.00 -12.88
C THR A 55 -26.58 9.48 -12.74
N GLY A 56 -25.84 10.25 -11.94
CA GLY A 56 -26.01 11.70 -11.83
C GLY A 56 -25.37 12.48 -12.99
N ILE A 57 -24.24 12.01 -13.52
CA ILE A 57 -23.59 12.60 -14.72
C ILE A 57 -24.51 12.46 -15.94
N ILE A 58 -25.14 11.31 -16.12
CA ILE A 58 -26.08 11.06 -17.25
C ILE A 58 -27.25 12.04 -17.24
N GLU A 59 -27.79 12.33 -16.04
CA GLU A 59 -28.85 13.34 -15.83
C GLU A 59 -28.34 14.79 -15.80
N ARG A 60 -27.03 15.01 -15.95
CA ARG A 60 -26.40 16.33 -15.91
C ARG A 60 -26.60 17.10 -14.59
N LEU A 61 -26.75 16.39 -13.47
CA LEU A 61 -26.79 17.01 -12.15
C LEU A 61 -25.44 17.65 -11.78
N TYR A 62 -24.37 17.10 -12.32
CA TYR A 62 -23.01 17.58 -12.24
C TYR A 62 -22.21 17.02 -13.43
N SER A 63 -21.07 17.64 -13.73
CA SER A 63 -20.14 17.22 -14.79
C SER A 63 -18.71 17.57 -14.40
N TRP A 64 -17.74 16.75 -14.78
CA TRP A 64 -16.30 17.01 -14.56
C TRP A 64 -15.45 16.06 -15.40
N ASP A 65 -14.14 16.29 -15.40
CA ASP A 65 -13.18 15.41 -16.06
C ASP A 65 -13.22 13.99 -15.50
N ARG A 66 -13.02 13.01 -16.38
CA ARG A 66 -13.02 11.57 -16.04
C ARG A 66 -12.08 11.24 -14.87
N GLY A 67 -10.94 11.94 -14.76
CA GLY A 67 -9.99 11.75 -13.67
C GLY A 67 -10.61 11.95 -12.28
N VAL A 68 -11.52 12.91 -12.11
CA VAL A 68 -12.23 13.14 -10.85
C VAL A 68 -13.16 11.96 -10.53
N THR A 69 -13.90 11.47 -11.53
CA THR A 69 -14.73 10.26 -11.40
C THR A 69 -13.91 9.06 -10.93
N GLU A 70 -12.76 8.79 -11.54
CA GLU A 70 -11.91 7.66 -11.16
C GLU A 70 -11.37 7.80 -9.73
N VAL A 71 -10.94 9.00 -9.32
CA VAL A 71 -10.48 9.25 -7.95
C VAL A 71 -11.61 9.03 -6.93
N LEU A 72 -12.83 9.49 -7.23
CA LEU A 72 -13.98 9.30 -6.34
C LEU A 72 -14.40 7.81 -6.24
N ILE A 73 -14.32 7.06 -7.34
CA ILE A 73 -14.55 5.62 -7.34
C ILE A 73 -13.52 4.90 -6.47
N GLU A 74 -12.24 5.25 -6.63
CA GLU A 74 -11.12 4.60 -5.95
C GLU A 74 -11.04 4.97 -4.46
N GLN A 75 -11.07 6.26 -4.13
CA GLN A 75 -10.78 6.78 -2.79
C GLN A 75 -12.02 7.06 -1.95
N GLY A 76 -13.20 7.15 -2.57
CA GLY A 76 -14.46 7.47 -1.90
C GLY A 76 -14.98 8.87 -2.25
N ILE A 77 -16.22 9.14 -1.84
CA ILE A 77 -16.95 10.35 -2.21
C ILE A 77 -16.62 11.49 -1.23
N GLU A 78 -15.64 12.32 -1.61
CA GLU A 78 -15.20 13.45 -0.79
C GLU A 78 -15.39 14.81 -1.47
N SER A 79 -15.88 15.79 -0.70
CA SER A 79 -16.14 17.14 -1.24
C SER A 79 -14.85 17.90 -1.55
N SER A 80 -13.74 17.59 -0.85
CA SER A 80 -12.41 18.15 -1.19
C SER A 80 -11.97 17.77 -2.61
N ILE A 81 -12.22 16.52 -3.02
CA ILE A 81 -11.90 16.04 -4.37
C ILE A 81 -12.77 16.74 -5.42
N ILE A 82 -14.06 16.96 -5.11
CA ILE A 82 -15.01 17.66 -5.99
C ILE A 82 -14.66 19.17 -6.09
N ALA A 83 -14.26 19.79 -4.98
CA ALA A 83 -13.97 21.21 -4.87
C ALA A 83 -12.65 21.64 -5.55
N HIS A 84 -11.72 20.71 -5.81
CA HIS A 84 -10.48 20.99 -6.54
C HIS A 84 -10.69 21.42 -8.01
N ARG A 85 -11.94 21.49 -8.48
CA ARG A 85 -12.32 22.03 -9.79
C ARG A 85 -12.38 23.57 -9.77
N VAL A 86 -11.87 24.18 -10.84
CA VAL A 86 -12.02 25.62 -11.08
C VAL A 86 -13.51 25.99 -11.15
N GLY A 87 -13.96 26.83 -10.22
CA GLY A 87 -15.30 27.44 -10.24
C GLY A 87 -16.39 26.69 -9.47
N VAL A 88 -16.08 25.62 -8.73
CA VAL A 88 -17.03 24.97 -7.81
C VAL A 88 -16.79 25.48 -6.39
N THR A 89 -17.82 26.05 -5.75
CA THR A 89 -17.68 26.48 -4.35
C THR A 89 -17.71 25.26 -3.42
N GLN A 90 -17.17 25.39 -2.21
CA GLN A 90 -17.26 24.32 -1.20
C GLN A 90 -18.72 23.91 -0.94
N ARG A 91 -19.63 24.88 -0.93
CA ARG A 91 -21.07 24.64 -0.77
C ARG A 91 -21.65 23.79 -1.89
N ASP A 92 -21.25 24.06 -3.14
CA ASP A 92 -21.70 23.27 -4.29
C ASP A 92 -21.10 21.86 -4.27
N ALA A 93 -19.84 21.73 -3.86
CA ALA A 93 -19.19 20.43 -3.70
C ALA A 93 -19.86 19.56 -2.62
N ASP A 94 -20.22 20.16 -1.48
CA ASP A 94 -20.96 19.48 -0.41
C ASP A 94 -22.35 19.07 -0.87
N HIS A 95 -23.04 19.92 -1.65
CA HIS A 95 -24.33 19.58 -2.25
C HIS A 95 -24.23 18.41 -3.23
N ILE A 96 -23.24 18.42 -4.13
CA ILE A 96 -23.01 17.30 -5.07
C ILE A 96 -22.68 16.02 -4.31
N LYS A 97 -21.87 16.08 -3.25
CA LYS A 97 -21.61 14.93 -2.37
C LYS A 97 -22.91 14.37 -1.79
N SER A 98 -23.84 15.21 -1.33
CA SER A 98 -25.16 14.76 -0.86
C SER A 98 -25.95 14.06 -1.97
N LEU A 99 -25.99 14.60 -3.19
CA LEU A 99 -26.66 13.95 -4.33
C LEU A 99 -26.06 12.57 -4.65
N ILE A 100 -24.73 12.45 -4.65
CA ILE A 100 -24.06 11.16 -4.87
C ILE A 100 -24.36 10.18 -3.75
N ASN A 101 -24.40 10.65 -2.49
CA ASN A 101 -24.73 9.80 -1.34
C ASN A 101 -26.19 9.32 -1.37
N ASP A 102 -27.12 10.14 -1.86
CA ASP A 102 -28.50 9.72 -2.11
C ASP A 102 -28.53 8.54 -3.09
N HIS A 103 -27.77 8.64 -4.19
CA HIS A 103 -27.63 7.57 -5.18
C HIS A 103 -26.93 6.33 -4.60
N LEU A 104 -25.86 6.52 -3.83
CA LEU A 104 -25.11 5.42 -3.21
C LEU A 104 -25.99 4.63 -2.24
N GLY A 105 -26.76 5.33 -1.39
CA GLY A 105 -27.72 4.70 -0.49
C GLY A 105 -28.79 3.90 -1.24
N ILE A 106 -29.16 4.29 -2.47
CA ILE A 106 -30.11 3.52 -3.29
C ILE A 106 -29.48 2.22 -3.74
N VAL A 107 -28.30 2.25 -4.37
CA VAL A 107 -27.69 1.01 -4.88
C VAL A 107 -27.36 0.05 -3.74
N GLU A 108 -26.90 0.55 -2.60
CA GLU A 108 -26.72 -0.24 -1.36
C GLU A 108 -28.06 -0.83 -0.87
N GLY A 109 -29.12 -0.03 -0.87
CA GLY A 109 -30.48 -0.44 -0.55
C GLY A 109 -31.01 -1.54 -1.49
N LEU A 110 -30.69 -1.50 -2.79
CA LEU A 110 -31.07 -2.55 -3.75
C LEU A 110 -30.47 -3.91 -3.35
N PHE A 111 -29.20 -3.94 -2.95
CA PHE A 111 -28.55 -5.17 -2.46
C PHE A 111 -29.23 -5.70 -1.19
N GLY A 112 -29.67 -4.81 -0.28
CA GLY A 112 -30.42 -5.18 0.91
C GLY A 112 -31.82 -5.73 0.59
N TYR A 113 -32.54 -5.05 -0.30
CA TYR A 113 -33.91 -5.39 -0.70
C TYR A 113 -34.02 -6.81 -1.31
N ILE A 114 -33.02 -7.22 -2.07
CA ILE A 114 -32.99 -8.55 -2.72
C ILE A 114 -32.85 -9.68 -1.71
N LYS A 115 -32.11 -9.47 -0.61
CA LYS A 115 -31.99 -10.46 0.46
C LYS A 115 -33.33 -10.74 1.16
N GLY A 116 -34.28 -9.80 1.10
CA GLY A 116 -35.61 -9.95 1.68
C GLY A 116 -36.63 -10.64 0.77
N GLU A 117 -36.27 -10.98 -0.47
CA GLU A 117 -37.16 -11.60 -1.48
C GLU A 117 -38.47 -10.84 -1.74
N GLU A 118 -38.50 -9.53 -1.48
CA GLU A 118 -39.73 -8.75 -1.62
C GLU A 118 -40.11 -8.47 -3.09
N PRO A 119 -41.41 -8.53 -3.46
CA PRO A 119 -41.88 -8.26 -4.80
C PRO A 119 -41.87 -6.76 -5.12
N LEU A 120 -41.60 -6.37 -6.38
CA LEU A 120 -41.54 -4.97 -6.79
C LEU A 120 -42.88 -4.26 -6.54
N THR A 121 -42.95 -3.23 -5.70
CA THR A 121 -44.19 -2.49 -5.39
C THR A 121 -44.16 -1.05 -5.88
N GLU A 122 -45.33 -0.43 -5.97
CA GLU A 122 -45.45 1.02 -6.18
C GLU A 122 -44.77 1.80 -5.06
N HIS A 123 -44.96 1.39 -3.80
CA HIS A 123 -44.34 2.02 -2.64
C HIS A 123 -42.81 2.07 -2.77
N PHE A 124 -42.20 0.96 -3.20
CA PHE A 124 -40.76 0.89 -3.45
C PHE A 124 -40.31 1.87 -4.54
N ILE A 125 -40.99 1.91 -5.68
CA ILE A 125 -40.66 2.83 -6.79
C ILE A 125 -40.76 4.29 -6.37
N ARG A 126 -41.81 4.64 -5.60
CA ARG A 126 -42.00 6.00 -5.07
C ARG A 126 -40.93 6.34 -4.02
N GLY A 127 -40.54 5.37 -3.19
CA GLY A 127 -39.44 5.49 -2.25
C GLY A 127 -38.10 5.76 -2.93
N LEU A 128 -37.80 5.03 -4.02
CA LEU A 128 -36.60 5.28 -4.84
C LEU A 128 -36.57 6.72 -5.34
N GLN A 129 -37.67 7.23 -5.89
CA GLN A 129 -37.69 8.60 -6.40
C GLN A 129 -37.53 9.62 -5.28
N ALA A 130 -38.19 9.42 -4.13
CA ALA A 130 -38.07 10.30 -2.98
C ALA A 130 -36.62 10.35 -2.45
N GLN A 131 -35.92 9.21 -2.46
CA GLN A 131 -34.51 9.15 -2.05
C GLN A 131 -33.60 9.80 -3.09
N PHE A 132 -33.78 9.53 -4.39
CA PHE A 132 -33.00 10.15 -5.47
C PHE A 132 -33.07 11.68 -5.45
N THR A 133 -34.15 12.22 -4.90
CA THR A 133 -34.44 13.65 -4.87
C THR A 133 -34.47 14.21 -3.45
N ALA A 134 -33.91 13.47 -2.49
CA ALA A 134 -33.90 13.86 -1.08
C ALA A 134 -33.21 15.22 -0.88
N HIS A 135 -32.09 15.45 -1.56
CA HIS A 135 -31.39 16.74 -1.56
C HIS A 135 -31.71 17.63 -2.77
N GLN A 136 -32.83 17.41 -3.47
CA GLN A 136 -33.27 18.25 -4.59
C GLN A 136 -34.58 18.97 -4.24
N GLU A 137 -34.52 20.28 -4.06
CA GLU A 137 -35.68 21.08 -3.59
C GLU A 137 -36.59 21.55 -4.73
N TYR A 138 -36.01 21.81 -5.91
CA TYR A 138 -36.72 22.38 -7.05
C TYR A 138 -36.49 21.56 -8.33
N THR A 139 -37.41 21.70 -9.26
CA THR A 139 -37.28 21.23 -10.64
C THR A 139 -37.77 22.29 -11.61
N GLU A 140 -37.29 22.23 -12.85
CA GLU A 140 -37.74 23.10 -13.93
C GLU A 140 -39.14 22.69 -14.41
N ALA A 141 -40.00 23.68 -14.62
CA ALA A 141 -41.31 23.53 -15.23
C ALA A 141 -41.50 24.59 -16.32
N VAL A 142 -42.27 24.26 -17.35
CA VAL A 142 -42.57 25.18 -18.45
C VAL A 142 -43.99 25.69 -18.30
N THR A 143 -44.16 27.01 -18.27
CA THR A 143 -45.48 27.66 -18.20
C THR A 143 -46.24 27.51 -19.53
N VAL A 144 -47.54 27.86 -19.53
CA VAL A 144 -48.35 27.90 -20.77
C VAL A 144 -47.81 28.90 -21.80
N THR A 145 -47.06 29.93 -21.35
CA THR A 145 -46.40 30.92 -22.21
C THR A 145 -45.03 30.45 -22.72
N GLY A 146 -44.56 29.27 -22.29
CA GLY A 146 -43.28 28.69 -22.69
C GLY A 146 -42.07 29.12 -21.84
N GLU A 147 -42.31 29.84 -20.74
CA GLU A 147 -41.25 30.29 -19.83
C GLU A 147 -40.83 29.17 -18.89
N VAL A 148 -39.52 29.01 -18.67
CA VAL A 148 -38.98 28.05 -17.71
C VAL A 148 -38.99 28.68 -16.31
N ILE A 149 -39.67 28.05 -15.37
CA ILE A 149 -39.76 28.45 -13.96
C ILE A 149 -39.27 27.32 -13.06
N LEU A 150 -38.83 27.67 -11.85
CA LEU A 150 -38.52 26.68 -10.81
C LEU A 150 -39.76 26.45 -9.94
N VAL A 151 -40.13 25.18 -9.78
CA VAL A 151 -41.22 24.76 -8.89
C VAL A 151 -40.69 23.80 -7.83
N THR A 152 -41.30 23.81 -6.64
CA THR A 152 -40.96 22.85 -5.59
C THR A 152 -41.21 21.43 -6.08
N LEU A 153 -40.20 20.57 -5.94
CA LEU A 153 -40.26 19.19 -6.38
C LEU A 153 -41.08 18.36 -5.38
N LYS A 154 -42.10 17.65 -5.87
CA LYS A 154 -42.90 16.74 -5.05
C LYS A 154 -42.22 15.36 -4.97
N LYS A 155 -41.65 15.06 -3.82
CA LYS A 155 -40.87 13.84 -3.57
C LYS A 155 -41.81 12.64 -3.37
N GLY A 156 -41.59 11.59 -4.14
CA GLY A 156 -42.36 10.35 -4.14
C GLY A 156 -43.78 10.46 -4.72
N GLU A 157 -44.15 11.57 -5.36
CA GLU A 157 -45.49 11.77 -5.91
C GLU A 157 -45.52 11.68 -7.43
N TYR A 158 -46.53 11.01 -7.97
CA TYR A 158 -46.78 11.05 -9.41
C TYR A 158 -47.12 12.46 -9.87
N LYS A 159 -46.78 12.74 -11.13
CA LYS A 159 -47.04 14.02 -11.77
C LYS A 159 -48.54 14.31 -11.76
N SER A 160 -48.86 15.56 -11.45
CA SER A 160 -50.22 16.13 -11.54
C SER A 160 -50.40 16.99 -12.79
N LEU A 161 -49.30 17.27 -13.50
CA LEU A 161 -49.25 18.06 -14.73
C LEU A 161 -48.38 17.33 -15.77
N PRO A 162 -48.58 17.57 -17.07
CA PRO A 162 -47.74 17.00 -18.12
C PRO A 162 -46.26 17.43 -17.98
N ASN A 163 -45.34 16.52 -18.29
CA ASN A 163 -43.88 16.71 -18.20
C ASN A 163 -43.17 16.35 -19.52
N ASN A 164 -43.77 16.76 -20.64
CA ASN A 164 -43.32 16.41 -21.99
C ASN A 164 -42.18 17.35 -22.45
N PRO A 165 -40.97 16.85 -22.70
CA PRO A 165 -39.84 17.66 -23.13
C PRO A 165 -39.99 18.06 -24.60
N ARG A 166 -39.43 19.23 -24.92
CA ARG A 166 -39.27 19.70 -26.31
C ARG A 166 -37.87 19.33 -26.80
N ARG A 167 -37.79 18.61 -27.91
CA ARG A 167 -36.55 18.23 -28.60
C ARG A 167 -35.94 19.44 -29.34
N PRO A 168 -34.64 19.40 -29.69
CA PRO A 168 -33.97 20.50 -30.41
C PRO A 168 -34.59 20.83 -31.78
N ASP A 169 -35.23 19.85 -32.42
CA ASP A 169 -35.99 20.01 -33.68
C ASP A 169 -37.38 20.65 -33.48
N GLY A 170 -37.76 20.94 -32.23
CA GLY A 170 -39.04 21.52 -31.87
C GLY A 170 -40.16 20.51 -31.63
N GLU A 171 -39.92 19.21 -31.86
CA GLU A 171 -40.90 18.16 -31.58
C GLU A 171 -41.10 17.98 -30.07
N VAL A 172 -42.34 17.75 -29.65
CA VAL A 172 -42.66 17.45 -28.25
C VAL A 172 -42.77 15.94 -28.10
N HIS A 173 -41.91 15.35 -27.27
CA HIS A 173 -42.01 13.93 -26.95
C HIS A 173 -43.10 13.73 -25.88
N ILE A 174 -44.10 12.92 -26.19
CA ILE A 174 -45.33 12.79 -25.39
C ILE A 174 -45.23 11.57 -24.46
N TYR A 175 -45.18 11.83 -23.15
CA TYR A 175 -45.27 10.81 -22.11
C TYR A 175 -46.72 10.55 -21.67
N CYS A 176 -46.90 9.59 -20.75
CA CYS A 176 -48.21 9.25 -20.19
C CYS A 176 -48.89 10.49 -19.58
N PRO A 177 -50.18 10.75 -19.85
CA PRO A 177 -50.90 11.85 -19.22
C PRO A 177 -51.06 11.61 -17.70
N PRO A 178 -51.12 12.66 -16.87
CA PRO A 178 -51.25 12.54 -15.41
C PRO A 178 -52.39 11.63 -14.95
N GLU A 179 -53.54 11.71 -15.63
CA GLU A 179 -54.77 10.99 -15.28
C GLU A 179 -54.63 9.47 -15.48
N ARG A 180 -53.72 9.04 -16.36
CA ARG A 180 -53.44 7.62 -16.65
C ARG A 180 -52.18 7.09 -15.98
N THR A 181 -51.38 7.96 -15.36
CA THR A 181 -50.07 7.60 -14.80
C THR A 181 -50.18 6.47 -13.76
N LYS A 182 -51.19 6.54 -12.87
CA LYS A 182 -51.40 5.50 -11.85
C LYS A 182 -51.76 4.15 -12.48
N GLU A 183 -52.70 4.14 -13.43
CA GLU A 183 -53.14 2.93 -14.12
C GLU A 183 -51.98 2.25 -14.88
N GLU A 184 -51.18 3.02 -15.63
CA GLU A 184 -50.04 2.48 -16.37
C GLU A 184 -48.92 1.97 -15.44
N MET A 185 -48.70 2.59 -14.28
CA MET A 185 -47.74 2.11 -13.28
C MET A 185 -48.20 0.80 -12.62
N GLU A 186 -49.49 0.67 -12.30
CA GLU A 186 -50.07 -0.58 -11.81
C GLU A 186 -49.96 -1.68 -12.87
N ALA A 187 -50.20 -1.35 -14.15
CA ALA A 187 -50.00 -2.27 -15.27
C ALA A 187 -48.54 -2.69 -15.44
N LEU A 188 -47.60 -1.75 -15.36
CA LEU A 188 -46.16 -2.02 -15.45
C LEU A 188 -45.71 -3.04 -14.39
N ILE A 189 -46.08 -2.79 -13.13
CA ILE A 189 -45.72 -3.64 -11.99
C ILE A 189 -46.33 -5.03 -12.15
N ARG A 190 -47.62 -5.10 -12.53
CA ARG A 190 -48.32 -6.36 -12.76
C ARG A 190 -47.66 -7.16 -13.87
N MET A 191 -47.46 -6.58 -15.05
CA MET A 191 -46.82 -7.23 -16.20
C MET A 191 -45.40 -7.71 -15.89
N TYR A 192 -44.61 -6.92 -15.14
CA TYR A 192 -43.28 -7.34 -14.71
C TYR A 192 -43.32 -8.53 -13.73
N ARG A 193 -44.30 -8.57 -12.82
CA ARG A 193 -44.46 -9.67 -11.86
C ARG A 193 -44.99 -10.94 -12.52
N GLU A 194 -45.85 -10.79 -13.52
CA GLU A 194 -46.42 -11.89 -14.31
C GLU A 194 -45.46 -12.41 -15.39
N ALA A 195 -44.35 -11.71 -15.65
CA ALA A 195 -43.34 -12.16 -16.59
C ALA A 195 -42.73 -13.48 -16.10
N ASP A 196 -43.02 -14.56 -16.82
CA ASP A 196 -42.48 -15.90 -16.54
C ASP A 196 -40.95 -15.90 -16.49
N ALA A 197 -40.38 -16.90 -15.83
CA ALA A 197 -38.94 -17.20 -15.79
C ALA A 197 -38.30 -17.45 -17.18
N THR A 198 -39.09 -17.38 -18.25
CA THR A 198 -38.68 -17.58 -19.64
C THR A 198 -37.87 -16.41 -20.21
N HIS A 199 -38.00 -15.19 -19.68
CA HIS A 199 -37.24 -14.04 -20.17
C HIS A 199 -35.88 -13.90 -19.49
N SER A 200 -34.84 -13.68 -20.29
CA SER A 200 -33.50 -13.43 -19.78
C SER A 200 -33.40 -12.11 -18.99
N PRO A 201 -32.44 -11.99 -18.06
CA PRO A 201 -32.28 -10.80 -17.22
C PRO A 201 -32.14 -9.51 -18.02
N GLU A 202 -31.41 -9.53 -19.15
CA GLU A 202 -31.19 -8.38 -20.01
C GLU A 202 -32.47 -7.90 -20.70
N VAL A 203 -33.36 -8.82 -21.10
CA VAL A 203 -34.67 -8.49 -21.68
C VAL A 203 -35.57 -7.89 -20.60
N LYS A 204 -35.64 -8.53 -19.43
CA LYS A 204 -36.41 -8.02 -18.28
C LYS A 204 -35.97 -6.62 -17.84
N SER A 205 -34.65 -6.42 -17.78
CA SER A 205 -34.05 -5.15 -17.38
C SER A 205 -34.34 -4.04 -18.40
N ALA A 206 -34.11 -4.30 -19.70
CA ALA A 206 -34.38 -3.34 -20.76
C ALA A 206 -35.87 -2.99 -20.87
N TRP A 207 -36.75 -3.98 -20.78
CA TRP A 207 -38.19 -3.77 -20.84
C TRP A 207 -38.69 -2.93 -19.67
N LEU A 208 -38.33 -3.31 -18.43
CA LEU A 208 -38.77 -2.58 -17.23
C LEU A 208 -38.26 -1.14 -17.24
N HIS A 209 -36.99 -0.95 -17.61
CA HIS A 209 -36.40 0.36 -17.80
C HIS A 209 -37.20 1.20 -18.79
N HIS A 210 -37.38 0.69 -20.02
CA HIS A 210 -37.99 1.44 -21.10
C HIS A 210 -39.47 1.75 -20.86
N ARG A 211 -40.26 0.79 -20.37
CA ARG A 211 -41.68 1.04 -20.08
C ARG A 211 -41.85 2.03 -18.94
N PHE A 212 -40.98 2.01 -17.93
CA PHE A 212 -40.98 3.04 -16.91
C PHE A 212 -40.66 4.44 -17.50
N THR A 213 -39.64 4.56 -18.36
CA THR A 213 -39.31 5.85 -19.00
C THR A 213 -40.40 6.33 -19.95
N GLN A 214 -41.12 5.43 -20.62
CA GLN A 214 -42.27 5.75 -21.48
C GLN A 214 -43.45 6.33 -20.67
N ILE A 215 -43.69 5.84 -19.45
CA ILE A 215 -44.70 6.40 -18.55
C ILE A 215 -44.25 7.78 -18.02
N HIS A 216 -42.97 7.87 -17.62
CA HIS A 216 -42.36 9.07 -17.06
C HIS A 216 -43.16 9.65 -15.87
N PRO A 217 -43.39 8.85 -14.80
CA PRO A 217 -44.43 9.10 -13.81
C PRO A 217 -44.16 10.27 -12.84
N PHE A 218 -42.90 10.68 -12.65
CA PHE A 218 -42.52 11.72 -11.67
C PHE A 218 -42.21 13.05 -12.35
N GLN A 219 -42.24 14.15 -11.58
CA GLN A 219 -41.82 15.46 -12.07
C GLN A 219 -40.35 15.49 -12.46
N ASP A 220 -39.49 14.80 -11.69
CA ASP A 220 -38.08 14.60 -11.99
C ASP A 220 -37.55 13.30 -11.32
N GLY A 221 -36.38 12.84 -11.77
CA GLY A 221 -35.71 11.63 -11.29
C GLY A 221 -36.07 10.36 -12.06
N ASN A 222 -36.86 10.46 -13.13
CA ASN A 222 -37.33 9.29 -13.88
C ASN A 222 -36.17 8.45 -14.47
N GLY A 223 -35.18 9.08 -15.11
CA GLY A 223 -34.04 8.33 -15.67
C GLY A 223 -33.22 7.60 -14.59
N ARG A 224 -33.02 8.25 -13.43
CA ARG A 224 -32.37 7.66 -12.25
C ARG A 224 -33.13 6.44 -11.72
N VAL A 225 -34.46 6.57 -11.56
CA VAL A 225 -35.33 5.45 -11.13
C VAL A 225 -35.33 4.32 -12.16
N ALA A 226 -35.38 4.63 -13.45
CA ALA A 226 -35.33 3.63 -14.52
C ALA A 226 -34.06 2.78 -14.45
N ARG A 227 -32.89 3.41 -14.24
CA ARG A 227 -31.61 2.70 -14.09
C ARG A 227 -31.53 1.90 -12.79
N ALA A 228 -32.14 2.38 -11.71
CA ALA A 228 -32.26 1.60 -10.46
C ALA A 228 -33.14 0.36 -10.65
N LEU A 229 -34.28 0.49 -11.34
CA LEU A 229 -35.14 -0.65 -11.68
C LEU A 229 -34.43 -1.65 -12.59
N ALA A 230 -33.72 -1.16 -13.61
CA ALA A 230 -32.89 -2.00 -14.49
C ALA A 230 -31.82 -2.78 -13.69
N SER A 231 -31.20 -2.11 -12.72
CA SER A 231 -30.19 -2.70 -11.83
C SER A 231 -30.80 -3.75 -10.90
N LEU A 232 -31.99 -3.49 -10.34
CA LEU A 232 -32.72 -4.44 -9.50
C LEU A 232 -32.94 -5.78 -10.20
N VAL A 233 -33.28 -5.76 -11.50
CA VAL A 233 -33.46 -6.99 -12.29
C VAL A 233 -32.18 -7.83 -12.30
N PHE A 234 -31.03 -7.22 -12.63
CA PHE A 234 -29.76 -7.94 -12.70
C PHE A 234 -29.30 -8.45 -11.33
N LEU A 235 -29.44 -7.62 -10.30
CA LEU A 235 -29.04 -7.98 -8.95
C LEU A 235 -29.89 -9.17 -8.42
N ARG A 236 -31.18 -9.25 -8.76
CA ARG A 236 -32.04 -10.41 -8.40
C ARG A 236 -31.57 -11.72 -9.02
N GLU A 237 -30.90 -11.65 -10.15
CA GLU A 237 -30.32 -12.79 -10.87
C GLU A 237 -28.85 -13.02 -10.44
N GLY A 238 -28.43 -12.38 -9.35
CA GLY A 238 -27.10 -12.48 -8.77
C GLY A 238 -25.99 -11.84 -9.60
N LEU A 239 -26.34 -10.98 -10.56
CA LEU A 239 -25.44 -10.21 -11.41
C LEU A 239 -25.14 -8.83 -10.79
N PHE A 240 -24.61 -7.90 -11.57
CA PHE A 240 -24.12 -6.60 -11.12
C PHE A 240 -25.15 -5.47 -11.35
N PRO A 241 -25.09 -4.36 -10.59
CA PRO A 241 -25.92 -3.20 -10.91
C PRO A 241 -25.57 -2.67 -12.31
N LEU A 242 -26.56 -2.15 -13.03
CA LEU A 242 -26.36 -1.65 -14.38
C LEU A 242 -25.65 -0.29 -14.35
N VAL A 243 -24.35 -0.30 -14.61
CA VAL A 243 -23.55 0.93 -14.76
C VAL A 243 -23.53 1.35 -16.22
N LEU A 244 -24.23 2.44 -16.53
CA LEU A 244 -24.07 3.18 -17.79
C LEU A 244 -23.12 4.34 -17.52
N ARG A 245 -22.11 4.52 -18.37
CA ARG A 245 -21.13 5.61 -18.24
C ARG A 245 -21.54 6.81 -19.09
N GLU A 246 -21.00 7.98 -18.78
CA GLU A 246 -21.13 9.16 -19.66
C GLU A 246 -20.75 8.86 -21.12
N SER A 247 -19.72 8.04 -21.36
CA SER A 247 -19.31 7.61 -22.70
C SER A 247 -20.38 6.78 -23.44
N ASP A 248 -21.31 6.14 -22.72
CA ASP A 248 -22.43 5.42 -23.33
C ASP A 248 -23.59 6.35 -23.70
N ARG A 249 -23.61 7.60 -23.23
CA ARG A 249 -24.80 8.46 -23.28
C ARG A 249 -25.38 8.56 -24.69
N VAL A 250 -24.54 8.73 -25.71
CA VAL A 250 -25.00 8.80 -27.11
C VAL A 250 -25.69 7.49 -27.50
N GLN A 251 -25.05 6.35 -27.28
CA GLN A 251 -25.59 5.03 -27.60
C GLN A 251 -26.87 4.73 -26.79
N TYR A 252 -26.89 5.11 -25.52
CA TYR A 252 -28.04 4.93 -24.63
C TYR A 252 -29.26 5.72 -25.11
N ILE A 253 -29.09 7.00 -25.44
CA ILE A 253 -30.19 7.82 -25.96
C ILE A 253 -30.69 7.28 -27.30
N SER A 254 -29.79 6.94 -28.24
CA SER A 254 -30.20 6.34 -29.52
C SER A 254 -30.91 4.99 -29.35
N ALA A 255 -30.52 4.19 -28.35
CA ALA A 255 -31.20 2.93 -28.04
C ALA A 255 -32.61 3.14 -27.46
N LEU A 256 -32.83 4.20 -26.68
CA LEU A 256 -34.16 4.58 -26.20
C LEU A 256 -35.04 5.10 -27.34
N GLU A 257 -34.49 5.88 -28.27
CA GLU A 257 -35.24 6.34 -29.44
C GLU A 257 -35.65 5.19 -30.36
N ALA A 258 -34.80 4.18 -30.53
CA ALA A 258 -35.16 2.95 -31.22
C ALA A 258 -36.28 2.19 -30.49
N ALA A 259 -36.22 2.14 -29.15
CA ALA A 259 -37.22 1.48 -28.33
C ALA A 259 -38.57 2.22 -28.32
N ASP A 260 -38.57 3.55 -28.39
CA ASP A 260 -39.76 4.38 -28.62
C ASP A 260 -40.40 4.05 -29.97
N ALA A 261 -39.58 3.73 -30.98
CA ALA A 261 -40.04 3.28 -32.31
C ALA A 261 -40.41 1.77 -32.36
N GLY A 262 -40.34 1.06 -31.23
CA GLY A 262 -40.74 -0.34 -31.10
C GLY A 262 -39.59 -1.36 -31.14
N ASP A 263 -38.35 -0.93 -31.37
CA ASP A 263 -37.16 -1.80 -31.37
C ASP A 263 -36.41 -1.73 -30.04
N LEU A 264 -36.67 -2.69 -29.15
CA LEU A 264 -35.99 -2.80 -27.86
C LEU A 264 -34.57 -3.39 -27.97
N GLY A 265 -34.22 -3.99 -29.12
CA GLY A 265 -32.96 -4.72 -29.34
C GLY A 265 -31.71 -3.93 -28.94
N PRO A 266 -31.52 -2.69 -29.42
CA PRO A 266 -30.36 -1.87 -29.06
C PRO A 266 -30.20 -1.64 -27.55
N THR A 267 -31.31 -1.48 -26.82
CA THR A 267 -31.29 -1.32 -25.35
C THR A 267 -30.84 -2.62 -24.68
N ILE A 268 -31.38 -3.76 -25.11
CA ILE A 268 -30.99 -5.08 -24.60
C ILE A 268 -29.51 -5.34 -24.85
N THR A 269 -29.01 -5.08 -26.07
CA THR A 269 -27.59 -5.23 -26.43
C THR A 269 -26.68 -4.38 -25.55
N LEU A 270 -27.04 -3.12 -25.31
CA LEU A 270 -26.25 -2.23 -24.47
C LEU A 270 -26.15 -2.76 -23.03
N PHE A 271 -27.29 -3.19 -22.47
CA PHE A 271 -27.33 -3.68 -21.08
C PHE A 271 -26.59 -5.01 -20.95
N ALA A 272 -26.76 -5.92 -21.91
CA ALA A 272 -26.03 -7.19 -21.96
C ALA A 272 -24.52 -6.98 -22.05
N ARG A 273 -24.06 -6.06 -22.91
CA ARG A 273 -22.64 -5.70 -23.02
C ARG A 273 -22.09 -5.17 -21.69
N ARG A 274 -22.83 -4.30 -20.99
CA ARG A 274 -22.39 -3.75 -19.71
C ARG A 274 -22.32 -4.80 -18.60
N GLN A 275 -23.25 -5.74 -18.57
CA GLN A 275 -23.15 -6.89 -17.66
C GLN A 275 -21.96 -7.79 -17.99
N ARG A 276 -21.74 -8.10 -19.27
CA ARG A 276 -20.57 -8.87 -19.72
C ARG A 276 -19.27 -8.23 -19.26
N ASP A 277 -19.11 -6.93 -19.49
CA ASP A 277 -17.89 -6.20 -19.10
C ASP A 277 -17.69 -6.22 -17.56
N ALA A 278 -18.77 -6.12 -16.78
CA ALA A 278 -18.73 -6.22 -15.32
C ALA A 278 -18.33 -7.64 -14.84
N ILE A 279 -18.89 -8.69 -15.45
CA ILE A 279 -18.53 -10.08 -15.15
C ILE A 279 -17.07 -10.36 -15.47
N LEU A 280 -16.59 -9.95 -16.65
CA LEU A 280 -15.18 -10.14 -17.03
C LEU A 280 -14.23 -9.40 -16.08
N LYS A 281 -14.57 -8.17 -15.66
CA LYS A 281 -13.80 -7.43 -14.66
C LYS A 281 -13.76 -8.17 -13.32
N ALA A 282 -14.89 -8.71 -12.87
CA ALA A 282 -14.97 -9.48 -11.63
C ALA A 282 -14.16 -10.79 -11.70
N LEU A 283 -14.23 -11.52 -12.82
CA LEU A 283 -13.43 -12.73 -13.05
C LEU A 283 -11.92 -12.42 -13.17
N GLY A 284 -11.56 -11.25 -13.70
CA GLY A 284 -10.17 -10.79 -13.80
C GLY A 284 -9.52 -10.44 -12.45
N LEU A 285 -10.32 -10.09 -11.44
CA LEU A 285 -9.82 -9.87 -10.07
C LEU A 285 -9.20 -11.14 -9.50
N GLU A 286 -9.72 -12.32 -9.85
CA GLU A 286 -9.14 -13.59 -9.42
C GLU A 286 -7.72 -13.76 -9.96
N GLN A 287 -7.45 -13.43 -11.24
CA GLN A 287 -6.09 -13.49 -11.78
C GLN A 287 -5.13 -12.52 -11.09
N GLN A 288 -5.59 -11.32 -10.75
CA GLN A 288 -4.80 -10.32 -10.04
C GLN A 288 -4.58 -10.67 -8.56
N VAL A 289 -5.58 -11.25 -7.88
CA VAL A 289 -5.47 -11.75 -6.50
C VAL A 289 -4.63 -13.03 -6.43
N GLN A 290 -4.70 -13.89 -7.45
CA GLN A 290 -3.79 -15.03 -7.59
C GLN A 290 -2.35 -14.50 -7.75
N GLN A 291 -2.13 -13.53 -8.65
CA GLN A 291 -0.83 -12.87 -8.83
C GLN A 291 -0.34 -12.11 -7.59
N SER A 292 -1.22 -11.47 -6.82
CA SER A 292 -0.85 -10.76 -5.58
C SER A 292 -0.54 -11.72 -4.43
N LYS A 293 -1.26 -12.86 -4.33
CA LYS A 293 -0.90 -13.96 -3.42
C LYS A 293 0.48 -14.54 -3.75
N TYR A 294 0.88 -14.57 -5.04
CA TYR A 294 2.25 -14.93 -5.44
C TYR A 294 3.28 -13.84 -5.09
N SER A 295 2.95 -12.55 -5.22
CA SER A 295 3.90 -11.47 -4.88
C SER A 295 4.18 -11.37 -3.38
N ASP A 296 3.17 -11.55 -2.53
CA ASP A 296 3.33 -11.49 -1.08
C ASP A 296 4.15 -12.68 -0.56
N GLN A 297 3.95 -13.88 -1.13
CA GLN A 297 4.78 -15.05 -0.82
C GLN A 297 6.24 -14.90 -1.27
N ILE A 298 6.51 -14.22 -2.40
CA ILE A 298 7.88 -13.97 -2.88
C ILE A 298 8.58 -12.94 -1.97
N VAL A 299 7.89 -11.88 -1.55
CA VAL A 299 8.44 -10.87 -0.64
C VAL A 299 8.66 -11.45 0.76
N GLU A 300 7.71 -12.22 1.29
CA GLU A 300 7.85 -12.87 2.60
C GLU A 300 8.97 -13.92 2.58
N SER A 301 9.07 -14.71 1.51
CA SER A 301 10.16 -15.67 1.32
C SER A 301 11.52 -14.98 1.15
N ALA A 302 11.60 -13.87 0.41
CA ALA A 302 12.82 -13.08 0.26
C ALA A 302 13.25 -12.41 1.57
N LEU A 303 12.31 -11.85 2.34
CA LEU A 303 12.55 -11.29 3.66
C LEU A 303 12.95 -12.37 4.68
N LYS A 304 12.36 -13.56 4.60
CA LYS A 304 12.74 -14.72 5.42
C LYS A 304 14.14 -15.23 5.07
N LEU A 305 14.50 -15.27 3.78
CA LEU A 305 15.84 -15.64 3.32
C LEU A 305 16.90 -14.60 3.77
N LEU A 306 16.56 -13.30 3.68
CA LEU A 306 17.43 -12.21 4.11
C LEU A 306 17.62 -12.21 5.64
N ARG A 307 16.54 -12.38 6.43
CA ARG A 307 16.61 -12.52 7.89
C ARG A 307 17.41 -13.75 8.31
N SER A 308 17.25 -14.87 7.60
CA SER A 308 18.01 -16.10 7.86
C SER A 308 19.50 -15.93 7.55
N ARG A 309 19.87 -15.29 6.43
CA ARG A 309 21.28 -14.96 6.14
C ARG A 309 21.88 -13.97 7.14
N TYR A 310 21.15 -12.91 7.48
CA TYR A 310 21.61 -11.90 8.43
C TYR A 310 21.80 -12.47 9.84
N SER A 311 20.91 -13.37 10.28
CA SER A 311 21.04 -14.08 11.57
C SER A 311 22.25 -15.02 11.59
N GLN A 312 22.56 -15.70 10.48
CA GLN A 312 23.74 -16.57 10.39
C GLN A 312 25.05 -15.76 10.37
N GLU A 313 25.09 -14.60 9.72
CA GLU A 313 26.27 -13.72 9.73
C GLU A 313 26.51 -13.06 11.09
N GLN A 314 25.44 -12.59 11.77
CA GLN A 314 25.57 -12.09 13.14
C GLN A 314 26.07 -13.16 14.12
N GLN A 315 25.59 -14.40 14.00
CA GLN A 315 26.04 -15.49 14.86
C GLN A 315 27.52 -15.83 14.63
N LYS A 316 28.00 -15.77 13.37
CA LYS A 316 29.42 -15.96 13.03
C LYS A 316 30.31 -14.82 13.56
N ALA A 317 29.88 -13.56 13.43
CA ALA A 317 30.61 -12.41 13.96
C ALA A 317 30.72 -12.45 15.50
N SER A 318 29.65 -12.86 16.19
CA SER A 318 29.64 -12.98 17.65
C SER A 318 30.67 -13.99 18.18
N VAL A 319 30.95 -15.08 17.46
CA VAL A 319 31.92 -16.10 17.89
C VAL A 319 33.36 -15.56 17.81
N VAL A 320 33.68 -14.80 16.76
CA VAL A 320 35.02 -14.22 16.57
C VAL A 320 35.34 -13.16 17.59
N TYR A 321 34.35 -12.38 18.02
CA TYR A 321 34.54 -11.39 19.09
C TYR A 321 34.83 -12.06 20.43
N GLN A 322 34.19 -13.19 20.73
CA GLN A 322 34.53 -14.00 21.91
C GLN A 322 35.96 -14.53 21.85
N PHE A 323 36.45 -14.92 20.67
CA PHE A 323 37.85 -15.33 20.50
C PHE A 323 38.79 -14.16 20.76
N ALA A 324 38.49 -12.97 20.22
CA ALA A 324 39.27 -11.77 20.44
C ALA A 324 39.37 -11.40 21.94
N ASP A 325 38.26 -11.45 22.67
CA ASP A 325 38.24 -11.17 24.10
C ASP A 325 39.12 -12.19 24.86
N ALA A 326 39.02 -13.48 24.53
CA ALA A 326 39.85 -14.52 25.13
C ALA A 326 41.36 -14.33 24.84
N LEU A 327 41.73 -13.84 23.66
CA LEU A 327 43.12 -13.51 23.33
C LEU A 327 43.58 -12.28 24.13
N LEU A 328 42.75 -11.25 24.25
CA LEU A 328 43.08 -10.05 25.02
C LEU A 328 43.27 -10.36 26.51
N ASP A 329 42.42 -11.21 27.08
CA ASP A 329 42.56 -11.72 28.46
C ASP A 329 43.88 -12.47 28.64
N ARG A 330 44.28 -13.26 27.64
CA ARG A 330 45.58 -13.94 27.66
C ARG A 330 46.75 -12.96 27.66
N VAL A 331 46.73 -11.94 26.80
CA VAL A 331 47.76 -10.88 26.80
C VAL A 331 47.82 -10.17 28.14
N ASN A 332 46.65 -9.86 28.73
CA ASN A 332 46.58 -9.20 30.03
C ASN A 332 47.25 -10.03 31.13
N LEU A 333 46.99 -11.34 31.16
CA LEU A 333 47.63 -12.25 32.10
C LEU A 333 49.15 -12.29 31.92
N ASP A 334 49.64 -12.34 30.68
CA ASP A 334 51.07 -12.44 30.40
C ASP A 334 51.81 -11.12 30.71
N PHE A 335 51.18 -9.97 30.41
CA PHE A 335 51.72 -8.66 30.78
C PHE A 335 51.70 -8.43 32.29
N ASP A 336 50.69 -8.91 33.01
CA ASP A 336 50.61 -8.77 34.47
C ASP A 336 51.70 -9.59 35.17
N LYS A 337 51.97 -10.81 34.69
CA LYS A 337 53.11 -11.61 35.15
C LYS A 337 54.44 -10.91 34.90
N LEU A 338 54.63 -10.32 33.72
CA LEU A 338 55.84 -9.58 33.38
C LEU A 338 56.02 -8.37 34.30
N ALA A 339 54.97 -7.57 34.49
CA ALA A 339 55.00 -6.41 35.38
C ALA A 339 55.30 -6.82 36.83
N SER A 340 54.66 -7.89 37.32
CA SER A 340 54.90 -8.44 38.67
C SER A 340 56.34 -8.90 38.88
N SER A 341 56.98 -9.47 37.85
CA SER A 341 58.38 -9.89 37.90
C SER A 341 59.36 -8.71 37.87
N LEU A 342 59.08 -7.68 37.05
CA LEU A 342 59.99 -6.55 36.82
C LEU A 342 59.88 -5.45 37.87
N ASN A 343 58.68 -5.17 38.39
CA ASN A 343 58.43 -4.06 39.30
C ASN A 343 59.33 -4.04 40.55
N PRO A 344 59.56 -5.17 41.26
CA PRO A 344 60.48 -5.18 42.40
C PRO A 344 61.92 -4.81 42.02
N GLN A 345 62.39 -5.25 40.85
CA GLN A 345 63.74 -4.99 40.36
C GLN A 345 63.90 -3.52 39.94
N LEU A 346 62.92 -2.97 39.22
CA LEU A 346 62.93 -1.57 38.78
C LEU A 346 62.89 -0.59 39.96
N ARG A 347 62.14 -0.91 41.01
CA ARG A 347 62.11 -0.12 42.26
C ARG A 347 63.49 -0.01 42.90
N ASN A 348 64.25 -1.10 42.94
CA ASN A 348 65.61 -1.11 43.49
C ASN A 348 66.61 -0.31 42.64
N LEU A 349 66.34 -0.18 41.33
CA LEU A 349 67.16 0.59 40.39
C LEU A 349 66.74 2.06 40.27
N THR A 350 65.72 2.50 41.00
CA THR A 350 65.24 3.89 40.95
C THR A 350 66.27 4.83 41.60
N PRO A 351 66.77 5.86 40.90
CA PRO A 351 67.68 6.83 41.48
C PRO A 351 67.04 7.63 42.64
N PRO A 352 67.81 8.01 43.69
CA PRO A 352 67.31 8.86 44.76
C PRO A 352 66.74 10.18 44.21
N GLY A 353 65.53 10.56 44.63
CA GLY A 353 64.87 11.81 44.22
C GLY A 353 64.09 11.77 42.90
N LYS A 354 64.01 10.61 42.23
CA LYS A 354 63.18 10.41 41.02
C LYS A 354 61.89 9.65 41.34
N ASN A 355 60.91 9.73 40.44
CA ASN A 355 59.70 8.90 40.52
C ASN A 355 60.07 7.43 40.37
N SER A 356 59.41 6.56 41.14
CA SER A 356 59.70 5.12 41.13
C SER A 356 59.49 4.50 39.75
N TYR A 357 60.54 3.86 39.25
CA TYR A 357 60.48 3.08 38.02
C TYR A 357 59.52 1.93 38.19
N GLN A 358 58.63 1.76 37.21
CA GLN A 358 57.58 0.76 37.28
C GLN A 358 57.03 0.42 35.90
N VAL A 359 56.41 -0.73 35.82
CA VAL A 359 55.62 -1.20 34.70
C VAL A 359 54.14 -1.10 35.08
N ARG A 360 53.34 -0.50 34.20
CA ARG A 360 51.88 -0.33 34.38
C ARG A 360 51.12 -0.91 33.21
N LEU A 361 49.93 -1.45 33.48
CA LEU A 361 49.02 -1.93 32.45
C LEU A 361 47.82 -0.99 32.29
N ASN A 362 47.30 -0.92 31.07
CA ASN A 362 46.00 -0.33 30.79
C ASN A 362 45.37 -1.07 29.62
N SER A 363 44.05 -1.26 29.63
CA SER A 363 43.35 -1.97 28.56
C SER A 363 41.96 -1.38 28.35
N ALA A 364 41.42 -1.63 27.16
CA ALA A 364 40.03 -1.36 26.84
C ALA A 364 39.50 -2.48 25.95
N ASN A 365 38.42 -3.11 26.38
CA ASN A 365 37.64 -4.01 25.54
C ASN A 365 36.69 -3.21 24.63
N GLU A 366 35.96 -3.90 23.76
CA GLU A 366 35.05 -3.28 22.80
C GLU A 366 33.98 -2.40 23.46
N ALA A 367 33.40 -2.87 24.57
CA ALA A 367 32.37 -2.15 25.32
C ALA A 367 32.86 -0.88 26.04
N SER A 368 34.18 -0.69 26.13
CA SER A 368 34.76 0.47 26.81
C SER A 368 34.65 1.73 25.96
N ASN A 369 34.29 2.86 26.59
CA ASN A 369 34.34 4.16 25.93
C ASN A 369 35.77 4.60 25.54
N LYS A 370 36.82 3.92 26.00
CA LYS A 370 38.23 4.18 25.65
C LYS A 370 38.76 3.28 24.53
N SER A 371 37.92 2.40 23.96
CA SER A 371 38.34 1.45 22.91
C SER A 371 38.88 2.15 21.65
N HIS A 372 38.49 3.41 21.40
CA HIS A 372 38.96 4.24 20.28
C HIS A 372 40.33 4.92 20.49
N TYR A 373 40.94 4.81 21.68
CA TYR A 373 42.11 5.61 22.07
C TYR A 373 43.30 5.51 21.10
N PHE A 374 43.58 4.31 20.54
CA PHE A 374 44.70 4.06 19.63
C PHE A 374 44.32 4.10 18.14
N GLN A 375 43.15 4.61 17.77
CA GLN A 375 42.65 4.57 16.39
C GLN A 375 43.65 5.06 15.34
N ARG A 376 44.34 6.18 15.61
CA ARG A 376 45.32 6.74 14.67
C ARG A 376 46.54 5.83 14.52
N GLN A 377 47.11 5.35 15.63
CA GLN A 377 48.28 4.49 15.64
C GLN A 377 47.98 3.16 14.95
N ILE A 378 46.80 2.58 15.20
CA ILE A 378 46.36 1.34 14.54
C ILE A 378 46.30 1.53 13.02
N ILE A 379 45.73 2.64 12.53
CA ILE A 379 45.68 2.94 11.10
C ILE A 379 47.09 3.12 10.50
N ASP A 380 47.98 3.81 11.21
CA ASP A 380 49.35 4.05 10.73
C ASP A 380 50.17 2.75 10.70
N ILE A 381 49.98 1.84 11.65
CA ILE A 381 50.59 0.50 11.64
C ILE A 381 49.96 -0.37 10.55
N ALA A 382 48.65 -0.27 10.34
CA ALA A 382 47.97 -1.04 9.30
C ALA A 382 48.48 -0.70 7.89
N ARG A 383 48.77 0.58 7.63
CA ARG A 383 49.44 1.03 6.39
C ARG A 383 50.82 0.42 6.20
N GLN A 384 51.59 0.24 7.27
CA GLN A 384 52.93 -0.38 7.18
C GLN A 384 52.87 -1.87 6.87
N HIS A 385 51.78 -2.55 7.25
CA HIS A 385 51.50 -3.94 6.94
C HIS A 385 50.57 -4.11 5.72
N ASP A 386 50.35 -3.06 4.94
CA ASP A 386 49.56 -3.04 3.70
C ASP A 386 48.13 -3.61 3.82
N TYR A 387 47.41 -3.24 4.90
CA TYR A 387 46.01 -3.61 5.06
C TYR A 387 45.14 -2.48 5.63
N ILE A 388 43.82 -2.64 5.51
CA ILE A 388 42.83 -1.70 6.05
C ILE A 388 42.38 -2.17 7.44
N ALA A 389 42.61 -1.35 8.47
CA ALA A 389 42.05 -1.57 9.80
C ALA A 389 40.60 -1.07 9.85
N ASN A 390 39.64 -1.99 9.98
CA ASN A 390 38.24 -1.67 10.24
C ASN A 390 38.01 -1.55 11.75
N LEU A 391 37.71 -0.33 12.17
CA LEU A 391 37.50 0.00 13.58
C LEU A 391 36.01 0.18 13.92
N GLU A 392 35.07 -0.10 13.02
CA GLU A 392 33.66 0.21 13.24
C GLU A 392 33.00 -0.72 14.26
N ARG A 393 33.13 -2.05 14.07
CA ARG A 393 32.33 -3.05 14.80
C ARG A 393 33.01 -3.68 16.01
N TYR A 394 34.30 -3.98 15.94
CA TYR A 394 35.05 -4.53 17.07
C TYR A 394 36.42 -3.85 17.15
N ARG A 395 36.78 -3.42 18.35
CA ARG A 395 38.08 -2.84 18.62
C ARG A 395 38.42 -3.06 20.09
N SER A 396 39.60 -3.56 20.36
CA SER A 396 40.11 -3.68 21.72
C SER A 396 41.62 -3.49 21.73
N TRP A 397 42.16 -3.13 22.88
CA TRP A 397 43.59 -2.95 23.03
C TRP A 397 44.04 -3.17 24.47
N ILE A 398 45.31 -3.53 24.60
CA ILE A 398 46.03 -3.58 25.85
C ILE A 398 47.41 -2.98 25.66
N ARG A 399 47.82 -2.20 26.66
CA ARG A 399 49.09 -1.50 26.70
C ARG A 399 49.84 -1.85 27.97
N ILE A 400 51.12 -2.09 27.83
CA ILE A 400 52.08 -2.12 28.92
C ILE A 400 53.04 -0.93 28.79
N THR A 401 53.14 -0.15 29.84
CA THR A 401 53.98 1.06 29.92
C THR A 401 55.16 0.79 30.84
N PHE A 402 56.38 0.91 30.32
CA PHE A 402 57.63 0.89 31.09
C PHE A 402 57.99 2.34 31.43
N ALA A 403 57.68 2.76 32.66
CA ALA A 403 57.95 4.11 33.14
C ALA A 403 59.32 4.14 33.84
N THR A 404 60.36 4.54 33.10
CA THR A 404 61.71 4.82 33.61
C THR A 404 62.05 6.31 33.44
N GLU A 405 63.27 6.69 33.02
CA GLU A 405 63.56 8.09 32.64
C GLU A 405 62.77 8.51 31.40
N GLN A 406 62.52 7.56 30.48
CA GLN A 406 61.72 7.77 29.27
C GLN A 406 60.60 6.73 29.24
N ASP A 407 59.36 7.20 29.20
CA ASP A 407 58.19 6.32 29.08
C ASP A 407 58.22 5.61 27.72
N PHE A 408 58.23 4.28 27.77
CA PHE A 408 58.13 3.39 26.62
C PHE A 408 56.84 2.57 26.70
N ASP A 409 56.05 2.57 25.64
CA ASP A 409 54.78 1.85 25.56
C ASP A 409 54.88 0.73 24.52
N TYR A 410 54.34 -0.43 24.89
CA TYR A 410 54.07 -1.54 23.98
C TYR A 410 52.56 -1.82 23.99
N VAL A 411 51.96 -1.82 22.80
CA VAL A 411 50.51 -1.95 22.60
C VAL A 411 50.21 -3.14 21.71
N ILE A 412 49.26 -3.96 22.16
CA ILE A 412 48.56 -4.95 21.33
C ILE A 412 47.14 -4.44 21.11
N SER A 413 46.68 -4.44 19.85
CA SER A 413 45.31 -4.08 19.51
C SER A 413 44.69 -5.12 18.58
N ILE A 414 43.41 -5.41 18.80
CA ILE A 414 42.59 -6.31 17.98
C ILE A 414 41.47 -5.49 17.32
N HIS A 415 41.30 -5.66 16.02
CA HIS A 415 40.31 -4.91 15.22
C HIS A 415 39.95 -5.65 13.93
N GLY A 416 38.94 -5.16 13.21
CA GLY A 416 38.49 -5.74 11.95
C GLY A 416 39.51 -5.62 10.82
N TYR A 417 39.54 -6.62 9.94
CA TYR A 417 40.42 -6.66 8.77
C TYR A 417 39.65 -6.37 7.47
N GLY A 418 40.09 -5.36 6.71
CA GLY A 418 39.58 -5.03 5.38
C GLY A 418 38.36 -4.08 5.37
N PRO A 419 37.83 -3.73 4.17
CA PRO A 419 36.80 -2.70 4.01
C PRO A 419 35.35 -3.15 4.35
N GLY A 420 35.16 -4.16 5.21
CA GLY A 420 33.83 -4.67 5.57
C GLY A 420 33.85 -5.60 6.79
N ASP A 421 32.68 -6.11 7.19
CA ASP A 421 32.55 -7.11 8.26
C ASP A 421 32.70 -8.52 7.67
N SER A 422 33.93 -8.87 7.31
CA SER A 422 34.29 -10.17 6.72
C SER A 422 34.33 -11.32 7.74
N GLY A 423 34.08 -11.03 9.02
CA GLY A 423 34.30 -11.99 10.12
C GLY A 423 35.77 -12.32 10.37
N ILE A 424 36.69 -11.52 9.84
CA ILE A 424 38.14 -11.64 10.02
C ILE A 424 38.62 -10.49 10.91
N LEU A 425 39.36 -10.83 11.96
CA LEU A 425 40.05 -9.88 12.83
C LEU A 425 41.55 -9.96 12.62
N ALA A 426 42.21 -8.84 12.87
CA ALA A 426 43.65 -8.70 12.86
C ALA A 426 44.16 -8.19 14.21
N ILE A 427 45.39 -8.58 14.55
CA ILE A 427 46.08 -8.09 15.74
C ILE A 427 47.31 -7.30 15.30
N SER A 428 47.39 -6.05 15.74
CA SER A 428 48.56 -5.19 15.55
C SER A 428 49.32 -5.03 16.85
N ALA A 429 50.63 -5.11 16.74
CA ALA A 429 51.57 -4.87 17.82
C ALA A 429 52.48 -3.70 17.47
N PHE A 430 52.61 -2.74 18.38
CA PHE A 430 53.46 -1.57 18.13
C PHE A 430 54.00 -0.95 19.41
N THR A 431 55.09 -0.22 19.25
CA THR A 431 55.82 0.47 20.32
C THR A 431 55.91 1.95 20.02
N TYR A 432 56.02 2.77 21.06
CA TYR A 432 56.34 4.19 20.94
C TYR A 432 56.92 4.73 22.26
N ILE A 433 57.56 5.89 22.20
CA ILE A 433 57.98 6.64 23.39
C ILE A 433 57.11 7.88 23.57
N LYS A 434 56.92 8.33 24.80
CA LYS A 434 56.16 9.57 25.08
C LYS A 434 57.08 10.79 25.12
N ALA A 435 56.91 11.72 24.18
CA ALA A 435 57.58 13.02 24.23
C ALA A 435 56.64 14.10 24.78
N PRO A 436 57.16 15.11 25.51
CA PRO A 436 56.37 16.25 25.92
C PRO A 436 55.92 17.10 24.72
N ARG A 437 54.68 17.61 24.76
CA ARG A 437 54.15 18.56 23.78
C ARG A 437 54.46 20.01 24.18
N GLU A 438 54.64 20.88 23.20
CA GLU A 438 54.82 22.33 23.39
C GLU A 438 53.63 22.98 24.13
N GLU A 439 52.41 22.50 23.88
CA GLU A 439 51.17 22.99 24.51
C GLU A 439 50.82 22.29 25.84
N GLY A 440 51.73 21.45 26.37
CA GLY A 440 51.52 20.64 27.57
C GLY A 440 50.92 19.26 27.27
N GLY A 441 51.25 18.28 28.12
CA GLY A 441 50.93 16.87 27.93
C GLY A 441 52.03 16.09 27.21
N THR A 442 51.74 14.85 26.82
CA THR A 442 52.69 13.98 26.10
C THR A 442 52.05 13.39 24.85
N GLU A 443 52.87 13.05 23.86
CA GLU A 443 52.45 12.39 22.64
C GLU A 443 53.33 11.22 22.24
N PRO A 444 52.76 10.22 21.54
CA PRO A 444 53.53 9.12 21.00
C PRO A 444 54.43 9.61 19.87
N VAL A 445 55.74 9.43 20.04
CA VAL A 445 56.75 9.63 18.99
C VAL A 445 57.51 8.31 18.75
N ALA A 446 58.16 8.21 17.59
CA ALA A 446 58.87 7.01 17.15
C ALA A 446 57.99 5.74 17.17
N LEU A 447 56.76 5.84 16.61
CA LEU A 447 55.87 4.70 16.45
C LEU A 447 56.52 3.63 15.55
N ARG A 448 56.69 2.41 16.06
CA ARG A 448 57.27 1.29 15.30
C ARG A 448 56.43 0.02 15.42
N PRO A 449 56.36 -0.81 14.36
CA PRO A 449 55.74 -2.11 14.44
C PRO A 449 56.58 -3.03 15.32
N ALA A 450 55.93 -3.74 16.22
CA ALA A 450 56.56 -4.70 17.12
C ALA A 450 56.39 -6.15 16.64
N ALA A 451 55.79 -6.36 15.47
CA ALA A 451 55.68 -7.67 14.82
C ALA A 451 56.13 -7.57 13.36
N THR A 452 56.72 -8.65 12.83
CA THR A 452 57.13 -8.73 11.42
C THR A 452 55.98 -9.08 10.50
N GLU A 453 55.04 -9.90 10.99
CA GLU A 453 53.89 -10.42 10.27
C GLU A 453 52.60 -10.00 10.97
N LEU A 454 51.55 -9.72 10.20
CA LEU A 454 50.22 -9.44 10.74
C LEU A 454 49.56 -10.72 11.21
N PHE A 455 49.07 -10.75 12.45
CA PHE A 455 48.29 -11.89 12.93
C PHE A 455 46.82 -11.72 12.56
N GLN A 456 46.21 -12.73 11.95
CA GLN A 456 44.80 -12.72 11.52
C GLN A 456 44.08 -13.99 11.97
N PHE A 457 42.79 -13.88 12.28
CA PHE A 457 41.95 -15.02 12.66
C PHE A 457 40.48 -14.77 12.33
N ASN A 458 39.68 -15.84 12.25
CA ASN A 458 38.26 -15.79 11.93
C ASN A 458 37.48 -16.95 12.59
N TYR A 459 36.16 -16.99 12.39
CA TYR A 459 35.26 -17.92 13.09
C TYR A 459 35.40 -19.37 12.62
N ALA A 460 36.00 -19.59 11.44
CA ALA A 460 36.14 -20.92 10.86
C ALA A 460 37.26 -21.73 11.53
N GLU A 461 38.04 -21.10 12.40
CA GLU A 461 39.11 -21.72 13.13
C GLU A 461 38.76 -21.89 14.62
N SER A 462 39.19 -23.00 15.22
CA SER A 462 38.97 -23.23 16.64
C SER A 462 39.82 -22.28 17.50
N LEU A 463 39.24 -21.82 18.61
CA LEU A 463 39.94 -20.95 19.57
C LEU A 463 41.28 -21.55 20.05
N GLU A 464 41.35 -22.86 20.25
CA GLU A 464 42.56 -23.56 20.66
C GLU A 464 43.70 -23.40 19.63
N THR A 465 43.38 -23.50 18.33
CA THR A 465 44.36 -23.34 17.25
C THR A 465 44.83 -21.89 17.17
N ILE A 466 43.89 -20.94 17.27
CA ILE A 466 44.18 -19.51 17.28
C ILE A 466 45.11 -19.17 18.46
N GLN A 467 44.77 -19.63 19.67
CA GLN A 467 45.55 -19.39 20.89
C GLN A 467 46.97 -19.94 20.78
N LYS A 468 47.14 -21.13 20.20
CA LYS A 468 48.46 -21.75 20.01
C LYS A 468 49.37 -20.88 19.15
N ARG A 469 48.94 -20.52 17.94
CA ARG A 469 49.75 -19.68 17.05
C ARG A 469 49.91 -18.25 17.59
N PHE A 470 48.91 -17.76 18.33
CA PHE A 470 48.94 -16.43 18.92
C PHE A 470 50.03 -16.34 19.99
N GLY A 471 50.22 -17.41 20.78
CA GLY A 471 51.32 -17.49 21.73
C GLY A 471 52.68 -17.31 21.06
N GLU A 472 52.95 -18.07 19.99
CA GLU A 472 54.21 -17.98 19.23
C GLU A 472 54.43 -16.56 18.65
N TRP A 473 53.37 -15.96 18.10
CA TRP A 473 53.41 -14.61 17.56
C TRP A 473 53.62 -13.55 18.66
N LEU A 474 52.93 -13.67 19.79
CA LEU A 474 53.01 -12.75 20.91
C LEU A 474 54.41 -12.77 21.55
N ASP A 475 55.01 -13.95 21.70
CA ASP A 475 56.37 -14.12 22.23
C ASP A 475 57.39 -13.43 21.31
N ALA A 476 57.29 -13.64 20.00
CA ALA A 476 58.16 -12.98 19.02
C ALA A 476 57.97 -11.46 19.06
N SER A 477 56.73 -10.98 19.13
CA SER A 477 56.40 -9.56 19.19
C SER A 477 56.92 -8.90 20.48
N MET A 478 56.76 -9.58 21.62
CA MET A 478 57.26 -9.12 22.91
C MET A 478 58.79 -9.05 22.94
N ALA A 479 59.48 -10.00 22.31
CA ALA A 479 60.94 -9.96 22.18
C ALA A 479 61.42 -8.72 21.40
N ILE A 480 60.73 -8.37 20.30
CA ILE A 480 61.02 -7.15 19.52
C ILE A 480 60.80 -5.91 20.39
N ALA A 481 59.66 -5.82 21.08
CA ALA A 481 59.33 -4.67 21.93
C ALA A 481 60.33 -4.49 23.09
N LEU A 482 60.72 -5.57 23.78
CA LEU A 482 61.70 -5.51 24.88
C LEU A 482 63.11 -5.17 24.37
N ALA A 483 63.51 -5.67 23.21
CA ALA A 483 64.77 -5.30 22.59
C ALA A 483 64.81 -3.81 22.22
N GLU A 484 63.68 -3.26 21.78
CA GLU A 484 63.56 -1.83 21.52
C GLU A 484 63.58 -1.00 22.80
N TRP A 485 62.82 -1.39 23.82
CA TRP A 485 62.87 -0.74 25.13
C TRP A 485 64.29 -0.67 25.68
N LYS A 486 65.05 -1.77 25.59
CA LYS A 486 66.46 -1.81 26.01
C LYS A 486 67.33 -0.77 25.29
N ARG A 487 67.01 -0.40 24.05
CA ARG A 487 67.73 0.65 23.29
C ARG A 487 67.34 2.07 23.73
N THR A 488 66.23 2.22 24.45
CA THR A 488 65.76 3.51 24.98
C THR A 488 66.25 3.80 26.39
N LEU A 489 66.73 2.78 27.10
CA LEU A 489 67.47 2.91 28.36
C LEU A 489 68.91 3.36 28.10
#